data_AF-A0A931DB65-F1
#
_entry.id   AF-A0A931DB65-F1
#
_cell.length_a   1.000
_cell.length_b   1.000
_cell.length_c   1.000
_cell.angle_alpha   90.00
_cell.angle_beta   90.00
_cell.angle_gamma   90.00
#
_symmetry.space_group_name_H-M   'P 1'
#
loop_
_entity.id
_entity.type
_entity.pdbx_description
1 polymer ?
#
loop_
_entity_poly.entity_id
_entity_poly.type
_entity_poly.pdbx_seq_one_letter_code
_entity_poly.pdbx_strand_id
1 'polypeptide(L)'
;MAITPDTLAAVRDARDRVSRMTDQQVAALTRAWVDAWDELEPEFSETLVDILTGKERVTATTLAKNRRLSAALRQARGTLDALTDNADALIVNDVETAVLDAVDGHMNAVQSQLPPGQVAVQVGFDRLSPEAIAAIVERTTQQIHSSTMPLAPDVEVAMKRELIRGITVGDNPRTTARRIIRRTEGAFNGGLVRATRIARTEMLDAHRNGDQAAAQHNKDLLEGWYWSATLDTRTCPSCLANHRTFHPVDEFGPIDHPNGRCARIDKTKSWRDLGFNIDEPEDDLPDAHAWFDNLDDSSQLRVMGPTRLDLLNSGKVTWADLTTRHSADGWRDSMTATSVADLIKKPG
;
A
#
# COMPACT_ATOMS: atom_id res chain seq x y z
N MET A 1 3.23 26.57 19.22
CA MET A 1 3.03 25.33 18.46
C MET A 1 1.56 25.15 18.07
N ALA A 2 1.24 25.07 16.78
CA ALA A 2 -0.13 25.27 16.30
C ALA A 2 -0.87 24.03 15.75
N ILE A 3 -0.35 22.81 15.93
CA ILE A 3 -1.07 21.59 15.57
C ILE A 3 -2.16 21.37 16.61
N THR A 4 -3.42 21.56 16.23
CA THR A 4 -4.58 21.49 17.12
C THR A 4 -5.44 20.25 16.84
N PRO A 5 -6.50 19.98 17.62
CA PRO A 5 -7.43 18.89 17.33
C PRO A 5 -8.09 19.03 15.95
N ASP A 6 -8.28 20.26 15.47
CA ASP A 6 -8.80 20.56 14.13
C ASP A 6 -7.80 20.16 13.04
N THR A 7 -6.50 20.44 13.23
CA THR A 7 -5.43 19.96 12.34
C THR A 7 -5.44 18.45 12.24
N LEU A 8 -5.51 17.77 13.39
CA LEU A 8 -5.55 16.31 13.42
C LEU A 8 -6.83 15.74 12.81
N ALA A 9 -7.96 16.42 12.95
CA ALA A 9 -9.22 16.03 12.31
C ALA A 9 -9.12 16.14 10.79
N ALA A 10 -8.60 17.25 10.26
CA ALA A 10 -8.41 17.44 8.82
C ALA A 10 -7.51 16.35 8.21
N VAL A 11 -6.40 16.00 8.89
CA VAL A 11 -5.48 14.94 8.44
C VAL A 11 -6.14 13.57 8.51
N ARG A 12 -6.92 13.27 9.56
CA ARG A 12 -7.67 12.01 9.66
C ARG A 12 -8.71 11.90 8.55
N ASP A 13 -9.45 12.97 8.28
CA ASP A 13 -10.49 12.98 7.24
C ASP A 13 -9.90 12.73 5.84
N ALA A 14 -8.76 13.35 5.52
CA ALA A 14 -8.04 13.09 4.27
C ALA A 14 -7.57 11.63 4.18
N ARG A 15 -6.96 11.10 5.26
CA ARG A 15 -6.55 9.69 5.33
C ARG A 15 -7.73 8.72 5.13
N ASP A 16 -8.87 9.03 5.71
CA ASP A 16 -10.06 8.20 5.61
C ASP A 16 -10.68 8.24 4.20
N ARG A 17 -10.62 9.40 3.51
CA ARG A 17 -11.06 9.52 2.12
C ARG A 17 -10.19 8.69 1.18
N VAL A 18 -8.87 8.84 1.20
CA VAL A 18 -7.97 8.01 0.38
C VAL A 18 -8.06 6.52 0.73
N SER A 19 -8.27 6.18 2.01
CA SER A 19 -8.50 4.79 2.42
C SER A 19 -9.76 4.21 1.79
N ARG A 20 -10.88 4.95 1.78
CA ARG A 20 -12.12 4.51 1.12
C ARG A 20 -11.94 4.33 -0.39
N MET A 21 -11.21 5.23 -1.05
CA MET A 21 -10.91 5.11 -2.49
C MET A 21 -10.14 3.81 -2.78
N THR A 22 -9.06 3.56 -2.03
CA THR A 22 -8.26 2.34 -2.22
C THR A 22 -9.03 1.06 -1.88
N ASP A 23 -9.94 1.08 -0.91
CA ASP A 23 -10.79 -0.08 -0.58
C ASP A 23 -11.80 -0.37 -1.70
N GLN A 24 -12.36 0.66 -2.34
CA GLN A 24 -13.25 0.51 -3.50
C GLN A 24 -12.52 -0.11 -4.70
N GLN A 25 -11.29 0.32 -4.98
CA GLN A 25 -10.46 -0.26 -6.03
C GLN A 25 -10.12 -1.73 -5.76
N VAL A 26 -9.72 -2.06 -4.53
CA VAL A 26 -9.44 -3.45 -4.14
C VAL A 26 -10.68 -4.32 -4.35
N ALA A 27 -11.86 -3.82 -3.98
CA ALA A 27 -13.11 -4.54 -4.21
C ALA A 27 -13.42 -4.72 -5.72
N ALA A 28 -13.21 -3.69 -6.54
CA ALA A 28 -13.40 -3.78 -7.99
C ALA A 28 -12.46 -4.79 -8.65
N LEU A 29 -11.16 -4.72 -8.33
CA LEU A 29 -10.15 -5.66 -8.82
C LEU A 29 -10.46 -7.09 -8.37
N THR A 30 -10.85 -7.28 -7.12
CA THR A 30 -11.20 -8.60 -6.58
C THR A 30 -12.39 -9.20 -7.33
N ARG A 31 -13.46 -8.41 -7.57
CA ARG A 31 -14.63 -8.89 -8.34
C ARG A 31 -14.22 -9.31 -9.76
N ALA A 32 -13.51 -8.45 -10.48
CA ALA A 32 -13.06 -8.75 -11.84
C ALA A 32 -12.17 -10.01 -11.89
N TRP A 33 -11.33 -10.21 -10.87
CA TRP A 33 -10.49 -11.42 -10.75
C TRP A 33 -11.28 -12.69 -10.51
N VAL A 34 -12.30 -12.63 -9.64
CA VAL A 34 -13.20 -13.76 -9.37
C VAL A 34 -13.98 -14.11 -10.62
N ASP A 35 -14.58 -13.12 -11.29
CA ASP A 35 -15.33 -13.32 -12.53
C ASP A 35 -14.46 -13.97 -13.62
N ALA A 36 -13.20 -13.52 -13.75
CA ALA A 36 -12.22 -14.11 -14.65
C ALA A 36 -11.90 -15.57 -14.32
N TRP A 37 -11.77 -15.92 -13.04
CA TRP A 37 -11.51 -17.31 -12.65
C TRP A 37 -12.74 -18.20 -12.91
N ASP A 38 -13.94 -17.70 -12.61
CA ASP A 38 -15.20 -18.41 -12.86
C ASP A 38 -15.42 -18.71 -14.35
N GLU A 39 -14.91 -17.85 -15.25
CA GLU A 39 -14.89 -18.10 -16.70
C GLU A 39 -13.86 -19.17 -17.10
N LEU A 40 -12.67 -19.15 -16.50
CA LEU A 40 -11.55 -20.01 -16.88
C LEU A 40 -11.63 -21.43 -16.29
N GLU A 41 -12.15 -21.56 -15.06
CA GLU A 41 -12.17 -22.81 -14.30
C GLU A 41 -12.83 -23.97 -15.07
N PRO A 42 -13.99 -23.81 -15.72
CA PRO A 42 -14.66 -24.90 -16.41
C PRO A 42 -13.79 -25.50 -17.53
N GLU A 43 -13.12 -24.67 -18.32
CA GLU A 43 -12.29 -25.13 -19.44
C GLU A 43 -11.02 -25.85 -18.96
N PHE A 44 -10.39 -25.37 -17.88
CA PHE A 44 -9.31 -26.09 -17.23
C PHE A 44 -9.77 -27.43 -16.66
N SER A 45 -10.92 -27.45 -15.98
CA SER A 45 -11.49 -28.64 -15.35
C SER A 45 -11.83 -29.72 -16.38
N GLU A 46 -12.52 -29.35 -17.47
CA GLU A 46 -12.87 -30.27 -18.55
C GLU A 46 -11.61 -30.83 -19.21
N THR A 47 -10.67 -29.95 -19.59
CA THR A 47 -9.43 -30.36 -20.26
C THR A 47 -8.58 -31.30 -19.39
N LEU A 48 -8.50 -31.05 -18.09
CA LEU A 48 -7.76 -31.93 -17.16
C LEU A 48 -8.45 -33.29 -17.00
N VAL A 49 -9.78 -33.32 -16.85
CA VAL A 49 -10.52 -34.58 -16.76
C VAL A 49 -10.31 -35.42 -18.02
N ASP A 50 -10.36 -34.81 -19.20
CA ASP A 50 -10.11 -35.49 -20.48
C ASP A 50 -8.70 -36.08 -20.56
N ILE A 51 -7.69 -35.31 -20.13
CA ILE A 51 -6.29 -35.76 -20.17
C ILE A 51 -6.05 -36.93 -19.21
N LEU A 52 -6.70 -36.91 -18.05
CA LEU A 52 -6.53 -37.88 -16.96
C LEU A 52 -7.37 -39.15 -17.17
N THR A 53 -8.48 -39.07 -17.88
CA THR A 53 -9.39 -40.22 -18.07
C THR A 53 -8.70 -41.35 -18.82
N GLY A 54 -8.82 -42.57 -18.27
CA GLY A 54 -8.27 -43.78 -18.89
C GLY A 54 -6.73 -43.90 -18.83
N LYS A 55 -6.04 -43.10 -18.01
CA LYS A 55 -4.57 -43.14 -17.87
C LYS A 55 -4.14 -43.42 -16.43
N GLU A 56 -3.22 -44.35 -16.27
CA GLU A 56 -2.59 -44.69 -14.98
C GLU A 56 -1.48 -43.68 -14.60
N ARG A 57 -0.90 -43.00 -15.59
CA ARG A 57 0.11 -41.97 -15.36
C ARG A 57 0.06 -40.91 -16.45
N VAL A 58 0.14 -39.65 -16.05
CA VAL A 58 0.29 -38.52 -16.96
C VAL A 58 1.62 -37.83 -16.69
N THR A 59 2.46 -37.74 -17.73
CA THR A 59 3.76 -37.09 -17.62
C THR A 59 3.64 -35.58 -17.78
N ALA A 60 4.60 -34.86 -17.19
CA ALA A 60 4.81 -33.44 -17.42
C ALA A 60 4.83 -33.09 -18.93
N THR A 61 5.51 -33.92 -19.75
CA THR A 61 5.60 -33.74 -21.20
C THR A 61 4.25 -33.90 -21.91
N THR A 62 3.40 -34.83 -21.45
CA THR A 62 2.05 -35.02 -21.99
C THR A 62 1.20 -33.78 -21.78
N LEU A 63 1.26 -33.17 -20.60
CA LEU A 63 0.53 -31.95 -20.26
C LEU A 63 1.05 -30.76 -21.07
N ALA A 64 2.37 -30.57 -21.11
CA ALA A 64 3.01 -29.47 -21.83
C ALA A 64 2.73 -29.50 -23.35
N LYS A 65 2.58 -30.69 -23.95
CA LYS A 65 2.26 -30.83 -25.38
C LYS A 65 0.76 -30.79 -25.68
N ASN A 66 -0.11 -30.74 -24.66
CA ASN A 66 -1.55 -30.74 -24.89
C ASN A 66 -2.01 -29.39 -25.45
N ARG A 67 -2.62 -29.42 -26.64
CA ARG A 67 -3.06 -28.21 -27.35
C ARG A 67 -4.21 -27.49 -26.65
N ARG A 68 -5.18 -28.22 -26.06
CA ARG A 68 -6.31 -27.63 -25.30
C ARG A 68 -5.80 -26.94 -24.04
N LEU A 69 -4.96 -27.62 -23.26
CA LEU A 69 -4.38 -27.03 -22.03
C LEU A 69 -3.52 -25.81 -22.34
N SER A 70 -2.76 -25.85 -23.43
CA SER A 70 -1.99 -24.69 -23.89
C SER A 70 -2.87 -23.53 -24.37
N ALA A 71 -4.06 -23.82 -24.92
CA ALA A 71 -5.03 -22.79 -25.30
C ALA A 71 -5.68 -22.15 -24.07
N ALA A 72 -6.12 -22.96 -23.10
CA ALA A 72 -6.67 -22.48 -21.82
C ALA A 72 -5.67 -21.57 -21.07
N LEU A 73 -4.38 -21.93 -21.03
CA LEU A 73 -3.34 -21.07 -20.45
C LEU A 73 -3.15 -19.74 -21.19
N ARG A 74 -3.25 -19.73 -22.52
CA ARG A 74 -3.19 -18.49 -23.31
C ARG A 74 -4.43 -17.62 -23.09
N GLN A 75 -5.60 -18.23 -22.95
CA GLN A 75 -6.82 -17.51 -22.59
C GLN A 75 -6.67 -16.89 -21.20
N ALA A 76 -6.21 -17.65 -20.20
CA ALA A 76 -5.96 -17.11 -18.86
C ALA A 76 -4.99 -15.93 -18.87
N ARG A 77 -3.91 -16.00 -19.66
CA ARG A 77 -3.02 -14.86 -19.86
C ARG A 77 -3.75 -13.66 -20.49
N GLY A 78 -4.50 -13.86 -21.57
CA GLY A 78 -5.26 -12.77 -22.22
C GLY A 78 -6.29 -12.14 -21.28
N THR A 79 -6.94 -12.93 -20.43
CA THR A 79 -7.83 -12.43 -19.38
C THR A 79 -7.05 -11.61 -18.34
N LEU A 80 -5.86 -12.04 -17.91
CA LEU A 80 -5.01 -11.28 -16.99
C LEU A 80 -4.49 -9.97 -17.60
N ASP A 81 -4.13 -9.98 -18.88
CA ASP A 81 -3.75 -8.78 -19.63
C ASP A 81 -4.94 -7.79 -19.63
N ALA A 82 -6.14 -8.25 -19.98
CA ALA A 82 -7.35 -7.42 -19.96
C ALA A 82 -7.72 -6.91 -18.55
N LEU A 83 -7.54 -7.72 -17.51
CA LEU A 83 -7.73 -7.28 -16.13
C LEU A 83 -6.75 -6.18 -15.73
N THR A 84 -5.50 -6.27 -16.21
CA THR A 84 -4.47 -5.26 -15.95
C THR A 84 -4.80 -3.95 -16.66
N ASP A 85 -5.22 -4.00 -17.92
CA ASP A 85 -5.62 -2.81 -18.69
C ASP A 85 -6.84 -2.11 -18.05
N ASN A 86 -7.83 -2.89 -17.61
CA ASN A 86 -9.00 -2.36 -16.90
C ASN A 86 -8.63 -1.78 -15.53
N ALA A 87 -7.71 -2.43 -14.81
CA ALA A 87 -7.17 -1.92 -13.55
C ALA A 87 -6.49 -0.56 -13.76
N ASP A 88 -5.62 -0.45 -14.76
CA ASP A 88 -4.92 0.78 -15.09
C ASP A 88 -5.93 1.91 -15.37
N ALA A 89 -6.97 1.66 -16.19
CA ALA A 89 -8.00 2.67 -16.49
C ALA A 89 -8.81 3.11 -15.27
N LEU A 90 -9.22 2.17 -14.40
CA LEU A 90 -9.94 2.49 -13.17
C LEU A 90 -9.08 3.30 -12.20
N ILE A 91 -7.83 2.86 -12.00
CA ILE A 91 -6.93 3.50 -11.04
C ILE A 91 -6.59 4.91 -11.50
N VAL A 92 -6.29 5.14 -12.78
CA VAL A 92 -5.96 6.47 -13.34
C VAL A 92 -7.02 7.52 -13.01
N ASN A 93 -8.29 7.18 -13.14
CA ASN A 93 -9.39 8.11 -12.84
C ASN A 93 -9.44 8.50 -11.35
N ASP A 94 -9.08 7.58 -10.46
CA ASP A 94 -9.05 7.83 -9.03
C ASP A 94 -7.76 8.54 -8.59
N VAL A 95 -6.63 8.39 -9.32
CA VAL A 95 -5.35 9.03 -8.98
C VAL A 95 -5.51 10.55 -8.95
N GLU A 96 -6.15 11.15 -9.97
CA GLU A 96 -6.38 12.61 -9.99
C GLU A 96 -7.22 13.04 -8.79
N THR A 97 -8.27 12.29 -8.47
CA THR A 97 -9.11 12.55 -7.30
C THR A 97 -8.31 12.46 -6.00
N ALA A 98 -7.39 11.51 -5.87
CA ALA A 98 -6.56 11.35 -4.68
C ALA A 98 -5.53 12.49 -4.54
N VAL A 99 -4.97 12.97 -5.65
CA VAL A 99 -4.06 14.13 -5.66
C VAL A 99 -4.81 15.40 -5.28
N LEU A 100 -5.99 15.64 -5.85
CA LEU A 100 -6.82 16.80 -5.51
C LEU A 100 -7.26 16.77 -4.04
N ASP A 101 -7.66 15.60 -3.54
CA ASP A 101 -8.01 15.41 -2.13
C ASP A 101 -6.84 15.69 -1.19
N ALA A 102 -5.63 15.27 -1.55
CA ALA A 102 -4.42 15.57 -0.81
C ALA A 102 -4.16 17.08 -0.75
N VAL A 103 -4.22 17.76 -1.90
CA VAL A 103 -4.04 19.23 -1.96
C VAL A 103 -5.04 19.93 -1.04
N ASP A 104 -6.34 19.61 -1.14
CA ASP A 104 -7.36 20.24 -0.30
C ASP A 104 -7.18 19.87 1.19
N GLY A 105 -6.82 18.63 1.51
CA GLY A 105 -6.49 18.17 2.86
C GLY A 105 -5.31 18.92 3.48
N HIS A 106 -4.24 19.09 2.70
CA HIS A 106 -3.07 19.89 3.06
C HIS A 106 -3.48 21.33 3.38
N MET A 107 -4.24 21.99 2.50
CA MET A 107 -4.69 23.37 2.73
C MET A 107 -5.48 23.51 4.03
N ASN A 108 -6.41 22.60 4.29
CA ASN A 108 -7.22 22.61 5.51
C ASN A 108 -6.34 22.41 6.76
N ALA A 109 -5.39 21.47 6.71
CA ALA A 109 -4.47 21.22 7.81
C ALA A 109 -3.57 22.43 8.09
N VAL A 110 -3.02 23.07 7.07
CA VAL A 110 -2.17 24.26 7.23
C VAL A 110 -2.97 25.46 7.73
N GLN A 111 -4.17 25.70 7.19
CA GLN A 111 -5.04 26.79 7.63
C GLN A 111 -5.48 26.65 9.09
N SER A 112 -5.75 25.43 9.55
CA SER A 112 -6.11 25.17 10.94
C SER A 112 -5.01 25.51 11.95
N GLN A 113 -3.76 25.65 11.49
CA GLN A 113 -2.60 26.02 12.30
C GLN A 113 -2.36 27.53 12.33
N LEU A 114 -3.08 28.33 11.55
CA LEU A 114 -2.92 29.79 11.56
C LEU A 114 -3.75 30.44 12.69
N PRO A 115 -3.39 31.67 13.12
CA PRO A 115 -4.15 32.37 14.15
C PRO A 115 -5.64 32.53 13.79
N PRO A 116 -6.57 32.24 14.73
CA PRO A 116 -8.00 32.42 14.48
C PRO A 116 -8.34 33.84 14.02
N GLY A 117 -9.12 33.96 12.95
CA GLY A 117 -9.57 35.25 12.41
C GLY A 117 -8.53 36.05 11.61
N GLN A 118 -7.30 35.56 11.46
CA GLN A 118 -6.22 36.21 10.67
C GLN A 118 -6.00 35.55 9.29
N VAL A 119 -6.69 34.44 9.02
CA VAL A 119 -6.52 33.56 7.85
C VAL A 119 -6.68 34.28 6.51
N ALA A 120 -7.54 35.31 6.43
CA ALA A 120 -7.92 35.91 5.15
C ALA A 120 -7.06 37.12 4.70
N VAL A 121 -6.21 37.69 5.57
CA VAL A 121 -5.65 39.03 5.32
C VAL A 121 -4.12 39.04 5.11
N GLN A 122 -3.38 38.04 5.60
CA GLN A 122 -1.90 38.06 5.56
C GLN A 122 -1.23 36.86 4.90
N VAL A 123 -1.91 35.71 4.76
CA VAL A 123 -1.30 34.49 4.22
C VAL A 123 -1.96 34.15 2.89
N GLY A 124 -1.26 34.45 1.79
CA GLY A 124 -1.64 33.99 0.45
C GLY A 124 -1.35 32.49 0.33
N PHE A 125 -2.37 31.74 -0.05
CA PHE A 125 -2.25 30.32 -0.32
C PHE A 125 -2.29 30.08 -1.81
N ASP A 126 -1.20 29.55 -2.36
CA ASP A 126 -1.13 29.28 -3.77
C ASP A 126 -1.63 27.85 -4.05
N ARG A 127 -2.45 27.72 -5.10
CA ARG A 127 -2.96 26.43 -5.57
C ARG A 127 -1.96 25.82 -6.54
N LEU A 128 -1.80 24.49 -6.49
CA LEU A 128 -1.03 23.78 -7.50
C LEU A 128 -1.60 24.00 -8.91
N SER A 129 -0.69 24.11 -9.88
CA SER A 129 -1.08 24.22 -11.29
C SER A 129 -1.64 22.90 -11.82
N PRO A 130 -2.56 22.93 -12.81
CA PRO A 130 -3.05 21.72 -13.46
C PRO A 130 -1.92 20.86 -14.04
N GLU A 131 -0.84 21.46 -14.53
CA GLU A 131 0.33 20.76 -15.07
C GLU A 131 1.09 19.99 -13.98
N ALA A 132 1.21 20.54 -12.77
CA ALA A 132 1.84 19.86 -11.65
C ALA A 132 1.02 18.63 -11.21
N ILE A 133 -0.31 18.76 -11.17
CA ILE A 133 -1.22 17.65 -10.90
C ILE A 133 -1.09 16.58 -11.98
N ALA A 134 -1.13 16.98 -13.25
CA ALA A 134 -0.99 16.06 -14.39
C ALA A 134 0.34 15.29 -14.35
N ALA A 135 1.45 15.94 -13.95
CA ALA A 135 2.75 15.27 -13.81
C ALA A 135 2.75 14.19 -12.71
N ILE A 136 2.05 14.43 -11.58
CA ILE A 136 1.91 13.43 -10.51
C ILE A 136 1.06 12.24 -11.01
N VAL A 137 -0.05 12.53 -11.70
CA VAL A 137 -0.92 11.51 -12.29
C VAL A 137 -0.15 10.66 -13.30
N GLU A 138 0.59 11.30 -14.22
CA GLU A 138 1.38 10.62 -15.23
C GLU A 138 2.44 9.71 -14.61
N ARG A 139 3.24 10.23 -13.66
CA ARG A 139 4.27 9.44 -12.97
C ARG A 139 3.68 8.23 -12.25
N THR A 140 2.57 8.42 -11.53
CA THR A 140 1.90 7.34 -10.79
C THR A 140 1.39 6.28 -11.76
N THR A 141 0.77 6.71 -12.86
CA THR A 141 0.25 5.81 -13.90
C THR A 141 1.37 4.97 -14.53
N GLN A 142 2.50 5.60 -14.87
CA GLN A 142 3.67 4.90 -15.40
C GLN A 142 4.24 3.87 -14.40
N GLN A 143 4.27 4.21 -13.11
CA GLN A 143 4.74 3.29 -12.07
C GLN A 143 3.80 2.09 -11.89
N ILE A 144 2.48 2.31 -11.90
CA ILE A 144 1.48 1.23 -11.87
C ILE A 144 1.71 0.31 -13.05
N HIS A 145 1.68 0.87 -14.27
CA HIS A 145 1.80 0.11 -15.51
C HIS A 145 3.09 -0.72 -15.57
N SER A 146 4.24 -0.12 -15.25
CA SER A 146 5.53 -0.83 -15.25
C SER A 146 5.58 -1.95 -14.22
N SER A 147 4.94 -1.76 -13.05
CA SER A 147 4.91 -2.75 -11.97
C SER A 147 3.96 -3.91 -12.25
N THR A 148 2.87 -3.65 -13.00
CA THR A 148 1.86 -4.64 -13.39
C THR A 148 2.19 -5.38 -14.67
N MET A 149 3.02 -4.82 -15.57
CA MET A 149 3.42 -5.44 -16.84
C MET A 149 3.91 -6.90 -16.73
N PRO A 150 4.72 -7.30 -15.72
CA PRO A 150 5.18 -8.69 -15.59
C PRO A 150 4.11 -9.65 -15.02
N LEU A 151 2.95 -9.16 -14.58
CA LEU A 151 2.00 -9.94 -13.78
C LEU A 151 1.41 -11.12 -14.56
N ALA A 152 0.85 -10.87 -15.74
CA ALA A 152 0.24 -11.92 -16.55
C ALA A 152 1.21 -13.05 -16.91
N PRO A 153 2.44 -12.78 -17.43
CA PRO A 153 3.41 -13.85 -17.70
C PRO A 153 3.87 -14.57 -16.42
N ASP A 154 4.06 -13.88 -15.30
CA ASP A 154 4.46 -14.50 -14.02
C ASP A 154 3.38 -15.47 -13.50
N VAL A 155 2.11 -15.06 -13.57
CA VAL A 155 0.96 -15.87 -13.18
C VAL A 155 0.81 -17.08 -14.12
N GLU A 156 0.95 -16.88 -15.43
CA GLU A 156 0.90 -17.97 -16.41
C GLU A 156 1.98 -19.03 -16.12
N VAL A 157 3.21 -18.60 -15.80
CA VAL A 157 4.32 -19.49 -15.43
C VAL A 157 4.01 -20.23 -14.13
N ALA A 158 3.47 -19.56 -13.12
CA ALA A 158 3.07 -20.18 -11.87
C ALA A 158 1.96 -21.22 -12.06
N MET A 159 0.93 -20.90 -12.85
CA MET A 159 -0.14 -21.83 -13.24
C MET A 159 0.41 -23.05 -13.98
N LYS A 160 1.27 -22.83 -14.99
CA LYS A 160 1.95 -23.90 -15.73
C LYS A 160 2.70 -24.84 -14.79
N ARG A 161 3.42 -24.29 -13.80
CA ARG A 161 4.17 -25.09 -12.83
C ARG A 161 3.25 -26.01 -12.02
N GLU A 162 2.12 -25.49 -11.53
CA GLU A 162 1.16 -26.29 -10.75
C GLU A 162 0.44 -27.35 -11.59
N LEU A 163 0.18 -27.05 -12.87
CA LEU A 163 -0.38 -28.00 -13.84
C LEU A 163 0.61 -29.13 -14.17
N ILE A 164 1.90 -28.83 -14.36
CA ILE A 164 2.92 -29.76 -14.87
C ILE A 164 3.55 -30.64 -13.77
N ARG A 165 3.40 -30.27 -12.50
CA ARG A 165 3.98 -30.99 -11.35
C ARG A 165 3.51 -32.45 -11.36
N GLY A 166 4.42 -33.38 -11.66
CA GLY A 166 4.15 -34.77 -12.04
C GLY A 166 3.00 -35.44 -11.27
N ILE A 167 2.03 -35.94 -12.03
CA ILE A 167 0.78 -36.50 -11.48
C ILE A 167 0.85 -38.02 -11.58
N THR A 168 0.99 -38.68 -10.43
CA THR A 168 0.65 -40.09 -10.33
C THR A 168 -0.87 -40.18 -10.30
N VAL A 169 -1.46 -40.84 -11.29
CA VAL A 169 -2.91 -41.08 -11.29
C VAL A 169 -3.15 -42.29 -10.41
N GLY A 170 -3.42 -42.03 -9.13
CA GLY A 170 -3.92 -43.04 -8.20
C GLY A 170 -5.45 -42.95 -8.11
N ASP A 171 -5.93 -41.92 -7.40
CA ASP A 171 -7.36 -41.65 -7.20
C ASP A 171 -8.09 -41.20 -8.47
N ASN A 172 -9.41 -41.44 -8.46
CA ASN A 172 -10.43 -40.97 -9.40
C ASN A 172 -10.01 -39.69 -10.18
N PRO A 173 -9.98 -39.72 -11.53
CA PRO A 173 -9.54 -38.59 -12.37
C PRO A 173 -10.17 -37.24 -12.01
N ARG A 174 -11.43 -37.23 -11.58
CA ARG A 174 -12.14 -36.00 -11.16
C ARG A 174 -11.57 -35.44 -9.86
N THR A 175 -11.20 -36.28 -8.90
CA THR A 175 -10.56 -35.86 -7.64
C THR A 175 -9.18 -35.28 -7.91
N THR A 176 -8.40 -35.94 -8.77
CA THR A 176 -7.08 -35.46 -9.18
C THR A 176 -7.15 -34.12 -9.92
N ALA A 177 -8.09 -33.97 -10.86
CA ALA A 177 -8.35 -32.71 -11.57
C ALA A 177 -8.67 -31.57 -10.58
N ARG A 178 -9.62 -31.76 -9.66
CA ARG A 178 -9.99 -30.75 -8.65
C ARG A 178 -8.80 -30.27 -7.81
N ARG A 179 -7.90 -31.18 -7.42
CA ARG A 179 -6.70 -30.81 -6.64
C ARG A 179 -5.73 -29.94 -7.46
N ILE A 180 -5.62 -30.21 -8.76
CA ILE A 180 -4.78 -29.41 -9.65
C ILE A 180 -5.39 -28.03 -9.82
N ILE A 181 -6.69 -27.96 -10.11
CA ILE A 181 -7.46 -26.72 -10.25
C ILE A 181 -7.28 -25.82 -9.03
N ARG A 182 -7.47 -26.34 -7.80
CA ARG A 182 -7.28 -25.55 -6.57
C ARG A 182 -5.87 -24.95 -6.43
N ARG A 183 -4.83 -25.64 -6.91
CA ARG A 183 -3.45 -25.11 -6.87
C ARG A 183 -3.22 -24.07 -7.96
N THR A 184 -3.76 -24.32 -9.15
CA THR A 184 -3.74 -23.37 -10.26
C THR A 184 -4.49 -22.08 -9.90
N GLU A 185 -5.64 -22.19 -9.24
CA GLU A 185 -6.41 -21.08 -8.66
C GLU A 185 -5.55 -20.28 -7.67
N GLY A 186 -4.85 -20.96 -6.74
CA GLY A 186 -3.95 -20.28 -5.81
C GLY A 186 -2.83 -19.50 -6.50
N ALA A 187 -2.28 -20.02 -7.60
CA ALA A 187 -1.29 -19.32 -8.42
C ALA A 187 -1.90 -18.12 -9.16
N PHE A 188 -3.10 -18.29 -9.72
CA PHE A 188 -3.87 -17.22 -10.36
C PHE A 188 -4.19 -16.08 -9.39
N ASN A 189 -4.68 -16.41 -8.20
CA ASN A 189 -5.01 -15.45 -7.13
C ASN A 189 -3.77 -14.78 -6.51
N GLY A 190 -2.57 -15.36 -6.67
CA GLY A 190 -1.31 -14.68 -6.35
C GLY A 190 -1.11 -13.40 -7.16
N GLY A 191 -1.61 -13.37 -8.40
CA GLY A 191 -1.66 -12.16 -9.22
C GLY A 191 -2.52 -11.06 -8.61
N LEU A 192 -3.71 -11.39 -8.11
CA LEU A 192 -4.60 -10.43 -7.43
C LEU A 192 -3.92 -9.76 -6.24
N VAL A 193 -3.23 -10.54 -5.41
CA VAL A 193 -2.50 -10.03 -4.23
C VAL A 193 -1.42 -9.02 -4.65
N ARG A 194 -0.73 -9.28 -5.78
CA ARG A 194 0.26 -8.36 -6.32
C ARG A 194 -0.40 -7.10 -6.90
N ALA A 195 -1.42 -7.26 -7.74
CA ALA A 195 -2.14 -6.15 -8.38
C ALA A 195 -2.72 -5.19 -7.34
N THR A 196 -3.45 -5.71 -6.35
CA THR A 196 -4.05 -4.90 -5.27
C THR A 196 -3.01 -4.19 -4.42
N ARG A 197 -1.86 -4.84 -4.15
CA ARG A 197 -0.74 -4.20 -3.43
C ARG A 197 -0.15 -3.03 -4.22
N ILE A 198 0.08 -3.20 -5.52
CA ILE A 198 0.61 -2.15 -6.39
C ILE A 198 -0.39 -0.99 -6.42
N ALA A 199 -1.64 -1.26 -6.83
CA ALA A 199 -2.69 -0.26 -6.95
C ALA A 199 -2.86 0.58 -5.68
N ARG A 200 -3.01 -0.08 -4.53
CA ARG A 200 -3.18 0.61 -3.25
C ARG A 200 -1.95 1.42 -2.87
N THR A 201 -0.74 0.89 -3.08
CA THR A 201 0.49 1.60 -2.73
C THR A 201 0.66 2.85 -3.58
N GLU A 202 0.46 2.74 -4.89
CA GLU A 202 0.62 3.86 -5.82
C GLU A 202 -0.44 4.95 -5.61
N MET A 203 -1.67 4.57 -5.25
CA MET A 203 -2.71 5.54 -4.87
C MET A 203 -2.36 6.31 -3.59
N LEU A 204 -1.86 5.61 -2.57
CA LEU A 204 -1.43 6.25 -1.32
C LEU A 204 -0.22 7.16 -1.55
N ASP A 205 0.70 6.75 -2.44
CA ASP A 205 1.84 7.57 -2.80
C ASP A 205 1.45 8.76 -3.68
N ALA A 206 0.47 8.63 -4.58
CA ALA A 206 -0.07 9.76 -5.33
C ALA A 206 -0.66 10.83 -4.40
N HIS A 207 -1.43 10.39 -3.40
CA HIS A 207 -1.95 11.26 -2.34
C HIS A 207 -0.80 11.97 -1.61
N ARG A 208 0.22 11.23 -1.13
CA ARG A 208 1.41 11.81 -0.48
C ARG A 208 2.21 12.77 -1.38
N ASN A 209 2.27 12.50 -2.69
CA ASN A 209 2.91 13.39 -3.65
C ASN A 209 2.09 14.68 -3.85
N GLY A 210 0.76 14.60 -3.82
CA GLY A 210 -0.12 15.77 -3.80
C GLY A 210 0.13 16.64 -2.56
N ASP A 211 0.18 16.03 -1.37
CA ASP A 211 0.53 16.72 -0.12
C ASP A 211 1.92 17.38 -0.23
N GLN A 212 2.94 16.62 -0.66
CA GLN A 212 4.30 17.15 -0.79
C GLN A 212 4.36 18.30 -1.79
N ALA A 213 3.74 18.18 -2.96
CA ALA A 213 3.75 19.22 -3.97
C ALA A 213 3.08 20.50 -3.43
N ALA A 214 1.93 20.37 -2.76
CA ALA A 214 1.25 21.49 -2.13
C ALA A 214 2.12 22.15 -1.04
N ALA A 215 2.80 21.33 -0.23
CA ALA A 215 3.72 21.80 0.81
C ALA A 215 4.94 22.53 0.21
N GLN A 216 5.53 22.00 -0.85
CA GLN A 216 6.67 22.64 -1.54
C GLN A 216 6.27 23.96 -2.19
N HIS A 217 5.06 24.02 -2.75
CA HIS A 217 4.53 25.24 -3.33
C HIS A 217 4.29 26.33 -2.28
N ASN A 218 3.87 25.93 -1.07
CA ASN A 218 3.62 26.81 0.07
C ASN A 218 4.75 26.77 1.11
N LYS A 219 5.99 26.43 0.71
CA LYS A 219 7.11 26.17 1.64
C LYS A 219 7.46 27.36 2.54
N ASP A 220 7.15 28.57 2.11
CA ASP A 220 7.42 29.77 2.89
C ASP A 220 6.57 29.85 4.17
N LEU A 221 5.49 29.08 4.24
CA LEU A 221 4.63 28.94 5.41
C LEU A 221 5.03 27.78 6.33
N LEU A 222 5.88 26.87 5.85
CA LEU A 222 6.11 25.57 6.48
C LEU A 222 7.52 25.47 7.05
N GLU A 223 7.62 24.81 8.21
CA GLU A 223 8.88 24.42 8.82
C GLU A 223 9.33 23.04 8.31
N GLY A 224 8.37 22.13 8.10
CA GLY A 224 8.60 20.75 7.72
C GLY A 224 7.33 19.93 7.90
N TRP A 225 7.47 18.64 8.16
CA TRP A 225 6.34 17.75 8.43
C TRP A 225 6.69 16.66 9.43
N TYR A 226 5.66 16.16 10.12
CA TYR A 226 5.76 15.02 11.03
C TYR A 226 5.18 13.77 10.40
N TRP A 227 5.86 12.63 10.58
CA TRP A 227 5.31 11.34 10.20
C TRP A 227 4.15 10.94 11.12
N SER A 228 2.98 10.72 10.52
CA SER A 228 1.74 10.40 11.23
C SER A 228 1.29 8.97 10.95
N ALA A 229 1.45 8.10 11.95
CA ALA A 229 0.85 6.77 11.96
C ALA A 229 -0.64 6.84 12.32
N THR A 230 -1.39 5.78 12.03
CA THR A 230 -2.82 5.73 12.35
C THR A 230 -3.11 5.53 13.84
N LEU A 231 -2.21 4.83 14.56
CA LEU A 231 -2.38 4.50 15.97
C LEU A 231 -3.68 3.73 16.24
N ASP A 232 -3.85 2.65 15.49
CA ASP A 232 -4.91 1.66 15.65
C ASP A 232 -4.34 0.23 15.77
N THR A 233 -5.21 -0.77 15.87
CA THR A 233 -4.83 -2.19 16.03
C THR A 233 -4.03 -2.77 14.85
N ARG A 234 -3.91 -2.05 13.73
CA ARG A 234 -3.14 -2.45 12.54
C ARG A 234 -1.83 -1.67 12.41
N THR A 235 -1.52 -0.79 13.35
CA THR A 235 -0.28 -0.01 13.32
C THR A 235 0.90 -0.92 13.65
N CYS A 236 1.89 -0.98 12.75
CA CYS A 236 3.02 -1.88 12.89
C CYS A 236 4.18 -1.24 13.69
N PRO A 237 5.15 -2.04 14.18
CA PRO A 237 6.29 -1.53 14.94
C PRO A 237 7.09 -0.43 14.23
N SER A 238 7.25 -0.52 12.90
CA SER A 238 7.93 0.51 12.11
C SER A 238 7.16 1.83 12.09
N CYS A 239 5.83 1.78 11.96
CA CYS A 239 5.00 2.98 11.97
C CYS A 239 5.05 3.66 13.34
N LEU A 240 5.10 2.88 14.44
CA LEU A 240 5.26 3.42 15.79
C LEU A 240 6.62 4.08 15.97
N ALA A 241 7.69 3.42 15.52
CA ALA A 241 9.06 3.93 15.59
C ALA A 241 9.28 5.23 14.81
N ASN A 242 8.60 5.40 13.66
CA ASN A 242 8.68 6.62 12.87
C ASN A 242 7.65 7.66 13.29
N HIS A 243 6.70 7.38 14.18
CA HIS A 243 5.69 8.38 14.51
C HIS A 243 6.33 9.60 15.16
N ARG A 244 5.91 10.80 14.72
CA ARG A 244 6.47 12.11 15.10
C ARG A 244 7.93 12.34 14.72
N THR A 245 8.56 11.53 13.87
CA THR A 245 9.82 11.96 13.26
C THR A 245 9.55 13.19 12.41
N PHE A 246 10.40 14.20 12.56
CA PHE A 246 10.31 15.45 11.82
C PHE A 246 11.18 15.40 10.58
N HIS A 247 10.66 15.92 9.48
CA HIS A 247 11.28 15.87 8.17
C HIS A 247 11.19 17.24 7.48
N PRO A 248 12.19 17.63 6.67
CA PRO A 248 12.12 18.84 5.86
C PRO A 248 10.97 18.80 4.86
N VAL A 249 10.45 19.98 4.47
CA VAL A 249 9.37 20.13 3.48
C VAL A 249 9.65 19.37 2.18
N ASP A 250 10.91 19.42 1.72
CA ASP A 250 11.36 18.80 0.47
C ASP A 250 11.59 17.28 0.56
N GLU A 251 11.57 16.70 1.75
CA GLU A 251 11.69 15.25 1.91
C GLU A 251 10.35 14.58 1.57
N PHE A 252 10.36 13.65 0.62
CA PHE A 252 9.18 12.86 0.29
C PHE A 252 8.90 11.84 1.39
N GLY A 253 7.64 11.78 1.81
CA GLY A 253 7.18 10.74 2.71
C GLY A 253 5.73 10.97 3.18
N PRO A 254 5.23 10.10 4.05
CA PRO A 254 5.91 8.94 4.61
C PRO A 254 6.31 7.86 3.59
N ILE A 255 7.56 7.39 3.64
CA ILE A 255 7.98 6.22 2.86
C ILE A 255 7.59 4.90 3.57
N ASP A 256 6.32 4.73 3.92
CA ASP A 256 5.81 3.55 4.64
C ASP A 256 5.92 2.26 3.79
N HIS A 257 5.73 1.11 4.44
CA HIS A 257 5.66 -0.19 3.76
C HIS A 257 4.55 -0.23 2.71
N PRO A 258 4.61 -1.13 1.70
CA PRO A 258 3.51 -1.31 0.76
C PRO A 258 2.17 -1.52 1.46
N ASN A 259 1.11 -0.85 0.99
CA ASN A 259 -0.21 -0.72 1.64
C ASN A 259 -0.25 0.06 2.98
N GLY A 260 0.85 0.68 3.38
CA GLY A 260 0.99 1.43 4.64
C GLY A 260 0.13 2.69 4.65
N ARG A 261 -0.55 2.96 5.77
CA ARG A 261 -1.54 4.05 5.91
C ARG A 261 -1.00 5.30 6.59
N CYS A 262 0.31 5.36 6.84
CA CYS A 262 0.92 6.56 7.41
C CYS A 262 0.75 7.75 6.44
N ALA A 263 0.53 8.93 7.01
CA ALA A 263 0.43 10.19 6.28
C ALA A 263 1.40 11.22 6.87
N ARG A 264 1.59 12.35 6.19
CA ARG A 264 2.32 13.49 6.75
C ARG A 264 1.37 14.43 7.47
N ILE A 265 1.88 15.12 8.48
CA ILE A 265 1.24 16.31 9.07
C ILE A 265 2.21 17.46 8.81
N ASP A 266 1.88 18.32 7.86
CA ASP A 266 2.69 19.51 7.60
C ASP A 266 2.63 20.45 8.80
N LYS A 267 3.78 21.02 9.14
CA LYS A 267 3.97 21.90 10.27
C LYS A 267 4.24 23.31 9.75
N THR A 268 3.37 24.26 10.12
CA THR A 268 3.65 25.68 9.86
C THR A 268 4.86 26.15 10.64
N LYS A 269 5.55 27.16 10.11
CA LYS A 269 6.49 27.96 10.91
C LYS A 269 5.78 28.56 12.12
N SER A 270 6.56 29.01 13.10
CA SER A 270 5.99 29.66 14.27
C SER A 270 5.18 30.89 13.88
N TRP A 271 4.15 31.23 14.64
CA TRP A 271 3.35 32.43 14.39
C TRP A 271 4.21 33.70 14.34
N ARG A 272 5.27 33.78 15.13
CA ARG A 272 6.22 34.92 15.11
C ARG A 272 7.04 34.97 13.82
N ASP A 273 7.48 33.82 13.30
CA ASP A 273 8.20 33.76 12.01
C ASP A 273 7.30 34.11 10.83
N LEU A 274 5.98 33.90 10.98
CA LEU A 274 4.96 34.32 10.02
C LEU A 274 4.53 35.79 10.21
N GLY A 275 5.13 36.51 11.16
CA GLY A 275 4.87 37.94 11.40
C GLY A 275 3.74 38.24 12.39
N PHE A 276 3.16 37.23 13.04
CA PHE A 276 2.15 37.41 14.07
C PHE A 276 2.80 37.55 15.44
N ASN A 277 2.56 38.68 16.11
CA ASN A 277 3.05 38.92 17.47
C ASN A 277 2.04 38.47 18.53
N ILE A 278 1.73 37.17 18.53
CA ILE A 278 0.85 36.51 19.50
C ILE A 278 1.44 35.15 19.86
N ASP A 279 1.06 34.64 21.03
CA ASP A 279 1.51 33.33 21.48
C ASP A 279 0.71 32.21 20.81
N GLU A 280 1.43 31.25 20.24
CA GLU A 280 0.90 30.04 19.64
C GLU A 280 0.65 28.97 20.71
N PRO A 281 -0.36 28.08 20.52
CA PRO A 281 -0.68 27.02 21.50
C PRO A 281 0.43 25.96 21.64
N GLU A 282 0.19 24.82 22.28
CA GLU A 282 1.09 23.66 22.18
C GLU A 282 0.62 22.71 21.06
N ASP A 283 1.52 21.88 20.49
CA ASP A 283 1.13 20.88 19.49
C ASP A 283 0.44 19.70 20.17
N ASP A 284 -0.76 19.35 19.71
CA ASP A 284 -1.57 18.23 20.19
C ASP A 284 -1.25 16.89 19.49
N LEU A 285 -0.08 16.78 18.84
CA LEU A 285 0.34 15.52 18.21
C LEU A 285 0.23 14.37 19.23
N PRO A 286 -0.35 13.20 18.92
CA PRO A 286 -0.41 12.07 19.85
C PRO A 286 0.95 11.38 20.01
N ASP A 287 1.25 10.85 21.19
CA ASP A 287 2.50 10.10 21.45
C ASP A 287 2.29 8.61 21.17
N ALA A 288 3.05 8.04 20.24
CA ALA A 288 2.90 6.63 19.87
C ALA A 288 3.27 5.67 21.01
N HIS A 289 4.25 6.02 21.84
CA HIS A 289 4.68 5.19 22.94
C HIS A 289 3.65 5.24 24.08
N ALA A 290 3.17 6.43 24.43
CA ALA A 290 2.09 6.57 25.41
C ALA A 290 0.79 5.87 24.95
N TRP A 291 0.47 5.95 23.65
CA TRP A 291 -0.64 5.20 23.06
C TRP A 291 -0.43 3.69 23.21
N PHE A 292 0.77 3.19 22.89
CA PHE A 292 1.10 1.77 22.98
C PHE A 292 1.10 1.25 24.43
N ASP A 293 1.64 2.02 25.35
CA ASP A 293 1.71 1.71 26.79
C ASP A 293 0.32 1.64 27.44
N ASN A 294 -0.66 2.33 26.84
CA ASN A 294 -2.06 2.31 27.29
C ASN A 294 -2.88 1.14 26.69
N LEU A 295 -2.30 0.31 25.81
CA LEU A 295 -2.94 -0.90 25.32
C LEU A 295 -2.90 -2.02 26.36
N ASP A 296 -3.88 -2.92 26.33
CA ASP A 296 -3.81 -4.16 27.10
C ASP A 296 -2.70 -5.11 26.58
N ASP A 297 -2.21 -6.01 27.42
CA ASP A 297 -1.12 -6.95 27.08
C ASP A 297 -1.38 -7.74 25.79
N SER A 298 -2.64 -8.14 25.56
CA SER A 298 -3.00 -8.91 24.36
C SER A 298 -2.91 -8.04 23.10
N SER A 299 -3.25 -6.76 23.21
CA SER A 299 -3.14 -5.76 22.15
C SER A 299 -1.68 -5.43 21.85
N GLN A 300 -0.85 -5.20 22.88
CA GLN A 300 0.59 -5.00 22.71
C GLN A 300 1.25 -6.21 22.03
N LEU A 301 0.89 -7.42 22.47
CA LEU A 301 1.38 -8.67 21.88
C LEU A 301 0.97 -8.82 20.41
N ARG A 302 -0.26 -8.43 20.04
CA ARG A 302 -0.70 -8.45 18.63
C ARG A 302 0.10 -7.48 17.76
N VAL A 303 0.41 -6.29 18.29
CA VAL A 303 1.16 -5.24 17.56
C VAL A 303 2.63 -5.60 17.39
N MET A 304 3.31 -5.99 18.47
CA MET A 304 4.76 -6.25 18.47
C MET A 304 5.12 -7.69 18.07
N GLY A 305 4.25 -8.64 18.40
CA GLY A 305 4.63 -10.05 18.52
C GLY A 305 5.48 -10.31 19.77
N PRO A 306 5.59 -11.58 20.21
CA PRO A 306 6.20 -11.92 21.50
C PRO A 306 7.66 -11.48 21.60
N THR A 307 8.45 -11.71 20.56
CA THR A 307 9.90 -11.48 20.62
C THR A 307 10.27 -10.00 20.58
N ARG A 308 9.60 -9.17 19.77
CA ARG A 308 9.90 -7.73 19.75
C ARG A 308 9.49 -7.06 21.05
N LEU A 309 8.36 -7.47 21.60
CA LEU A 309 7.87 -6.96 22.88
C LEU A 309 8.84 -7.28 24.03
N ASP A 310 9.32 -8.53 24.11
CA ASP A 310 10.32 -8.92 25.11
C ASP A 310 11.64 -8.15 24.96
N LEU A 311 12.14 -8.01 23.74
CA LEU A 311 13.37 -7.26 23.48
C LEU A 311 13.24 -5.78 23.85
N LEU A 312 12.09 -5.16 23.54
CA LEU A 312 11.81 -3.77 23.87
C LEU A 312 11.65 -3.58 25.38
N ASN A 313 10.86 -4.42 26.04
CA ASN A 313 10.61 -4.34 27.49
C ASN A 313 11.86 -4.63 28.32
N SER A 314 12.74 -5.51 27.83
CA SER A 314 14.03 -5.79 28.48
C SER A 314 15.10 -4.73 28.19
N GLY A 315 14.81 -3.75 27.34
CA GLY A 315 15.73 -2.68 26.96
C GLY A 315 16.86 -3.11 26.02
N LYS A 316 16.82 -4.34 25.49
CA LYS A 316 17.83 -4.86 24.54
C LYS A 316 17.74 -4.20 23.16
N VAL A 317 16.58 -3.62 22.84
CA VAL A 317 16.36 -2.80 21.65
C VAL A 317 15.54 -1.57 22.03
N THR A 318 15.70 -0.52 21.26
CA THR A 318 14.94 0.73 21.38
C THR A 318 13.86 0.81 20.30
N TRP A 319 12.95 1.77 20.39
CA TRP A 319 11.96 2.03 19.35
C TRP A 319 12.59 2.28 17.97
N ALA A 320 13.72 3.00 17.92
CA ALA A 320 14.45 3.26 16.68
C ALA A 320 14.98 1.99 16.01
N ASP A 321 15.18 0.92 16.78
CA ASP A 321 15.63 -0.38 16.23
C ASP A 321 14.50 -1.16 15.55
N LEU A 322 13.23 -0.79 15.76
CA LEU A 322 12.07 -1.50 15.23
C LEU A 322 11.75 -1.17 13.77
N THR A 323 12.49 -0.23 13.18
CA THR A 323 12.30 0.18 11.79
C THR A 323 13.56 0.01 10.97
N THR A 324 13.41 -0.41 9.72
CA THR A 324 14.50 -0.56 8.77
C THR A 324 14.06 -0.11 7.39
N ARG A 325 14.90 0.70 6.74
CA ARG A 325 14.72 1.10 5.35
C ARG A 325 15.08 -0.07 4.44
N HIS A 326 14.17 -0.41 3.53
CA HIS A 326 14.39 -1.34 2.44
C HIS A 326 14.32 -0.58 1.13
N SER A 327 15.35 -0.76 0.30
CA SER A 327 15.35 -0.26 -1.07
C SER A 327 14.95 -1.38 -2.03
N ALA A 328 14.03 -1.08 -2.94
CA ALA A 328 13.57 -2.00 -3.95
C ALA A 328 13.85 -1.41 -5.34
N ASP A 329 14.58 -2.16 -6.14
CA ASP A 329 14.91 -1.75 -7.51
C ASP A 329 13.66 -1.76 -8.38
N GLY A 330 13.42 -0.69 -9.14
CA GLY A 330 12.27 -0.53 -10.03
C GLY A 330 10.91 -0.27 -9.35
N TRP A 331 10.85 -0.03 -8.05
CA TRP A 331 9.60 0.36 -7.37
C TRP A 331 9.76 1.56 -6.43
N ARG A 332 9.92 1.32 -5.13
CA ARG A 332 10.14 2.37 -4.14
C ARG A 332 10.83 1.85 -2.89
N ASP A 333 11.50 2.77 -2.21
CA ASP A 333 11.97 2.53 -0.86
C ASP A 333 10.80 2.43 0.13
N SER A 334 11.01 1.70 1.21
CA SER A 334 10.03 1.62 2.29
C SER A 334 10.66 1.39 3.66
N MET A 335 10.06 1.97 4.69
CA MET A 335 10.33 1.66 6.09
C MET A 335 9.46 0.48 6.50
N THR A 336 10.08 -0.62 6.91
CA THR A 336 9.35 -1.81 7.39
C THR A 336 9.82 -2.22 8.77
N ALA A 337 9.01 -3.04 9.46
CA ALA A 337 9.36 -3.52 10.78
C ALA A 337 10.61 -4.40 10.70
N THR A 338 11.65 -4.05 11.45
CA THR A 338 12.92 -4.80 11.47
C THR A 338 12.65 -6.26 11.82
N SER A 339 13.30 -7.16 11.09
CA SER A 339 13.10 -8.60 11.27
C SER A 339 13.54 -9.02 12.67
N VAL A 340 12.83 -9.99 13.28
CA VAL A 340 13.22 -10.53 14.60
C VAL A 340 14.65 -11.09 14.55
N ALA A 341 15.02 -11.72 13.42
CA ALA A 341 16.34 -12.29 13.23
C ALA A 341 17.46 -11.24 13.28
N ASP A 342 17.18 -10.01 12.85
CA ASP A 342 18.16 -8.92 12.88
C ASP A 342 18.17 -8.19 14.22
N LEU A 343 17.00 -8.04 14.87
CA LEU A 343 16.91 -7.49 16.22
C LEU A 343 17.70 -8.31 17.25
N ILE A 344 17.63 -9.64 17.18
CA ILE A 344 18.38 -10.53 18.08
C ILE A 344 19.90 -10.38 17.94
N LYS A 345 20.38 -9.95 16.76
CA LYS A 345 21.81 -9.75 16.52
C LYS A 345 22.32 -8.39 16.98
N LYS A 346 21.43 -7.43 17.30
CA LYS A 346 21.87 -6.12 17.78
C LYS A 346 22.47 -6.27 19.18
N PRO A 347 23.65 -5.67 19.44
CA PRO A 347 24.15 -5.53 20.79
C PRO A 347 23.20 -4.62 21.57
N GLY A 348 22.79 -5.07 22.75
CA GLY A 348 21.91 -4.32 23.65
C GLY A 348 22.59 -3.20 24.40
#